data_AF-A0A8B3FM02-F1
#
_entry.id   AF-A0A8B3FM02-F1
#
_cell.length_a   1.000
_cell.length_b   1.000
_cell.length_c   1.000
_cell.angle_alpha   90.00
_cell.angle_beta   90.00
_cell.angle_gamma   90.00
#
_symmetry.space_group_name_H-M   'P 1'
#
loop_
_entity.id
_entity.type
_entity.pdbx_description
1 polymer ?
#
loop_
_entity_poly.entity_id
_entity_poly.type
_entity_poly.pdbx_seq_one_letter_code
_entity_poly.pdbx_strand_id
1 'polypeptide(L)'
;MAQKIVDPSIISVAEAIAARPSHSERPFFIFDADAALERARHLTAACKEYFPDAVIAVSVKSCSLGIFLRLIAEEGLSAEVCSADEFKLAIKAGFTGDRIILDGPYKNSEDLSIALDKGALIHVDSAHELSEIIRLLSGHNQKIGVGVRLSHFYSDTQRSRFGVTAEEFWDEIVPLLTSCPDISLRGFHLHTGSNLENPSKVTDSLRDWLPFLVKNMPEGGHLDMGSGFPADSFSPVVDVPTVQPSAFFRDIFSVLSEYDPALPEKWKLVFEPGRTLSEDHGYAVGKTLSVKNRYDSQVIQTNLGINWIPSVHNWHHSLLPLGNNKRIPDDTGQILAGFNCFENDSLFPRGPLHLDDNQLFIIRGCGAYDLQTANEWTRTRPPVYALLNKEIITARLPSPALPSDMLDLMHGEQTLCVDENIQLVPASSRFAVELFSVVGNNREEFSKYMAWPQFVKTADDESGFLDACLLAHQKNEGKTYVILFKDAAVGLLSFNSIDSANKTSYIGYWLDMRVQGQGVITRALNALVKYYSDRKLISRFVIKCSVSNTKSNEVARRCGFVLEGKMRKAELLNGVFHDQNVYSHIAP
;
A
#
# COMPACT_ATOMS: atom_id res chain seq x y z
N MET A 1 -28.07 14.82 0.82
CA MET A 1 -27.26 13.60 0.60
C MET A 1 -27.27 12.83 1.90
N ALA A 2 -27.63 11.55 1.88
CA ALA A 2 -27.60 10.75 3.08
C ALA A 2 -26.12 10.43 3.38
N GLN A 3 -25.59 10.91 4.51
CA GLN A 3 -24.18 10.74 4.88
C GLN A 3 -23.99 9.41 5.60
N LYS A 4 -23.06 8.58 5.11
CA LYS A 4 -22.68 7.36 5.82
C LYS A 4 -21.68 7.69 6.94
N ILE A 5 -21.77 6.94 8.05
CA ILE A 5 -21.03 7.21 9.28
C ILE A 5 -19.52 7.03 9.04
N VAL A 6 -18.73 8.04 9.41
CA VAL A 6 -17.28 7.94 9.54
C VAL A 6 -16.98 7.47 10.95
N ASP A 7 -16.09 6.49 11.10
CA ASP A 7 -15.71 5.98 12.41
C ASP A 7 -15.10 7.11 13.29
N PRO A 8 -15.51 7.27 14.57
CA PRO A 8 -14.96 8.30 15.46
C PRO A 8 -13.43 8.25 15.62
N SER A 9 -12.82 7.07 15.48
CA SER A 9 -11.36 6.92 15.51
C SER A 9 -10.70 7.60 14.31
N ILE A 10 -11.29 7.51 13.12
CA ILE A 10 -10.80 8.20 11.90
C ILE A 10 -10.92 9.71 12.03
N ILE A 11 -12.00 10.20 12.64
CA ILE A 11 -12.14 11.63 12.95
C ILE A 11 -11.01 12.09 13.88
N SER A 12 -10.75 11.34 14.96
CA SER A 12 -9.67 11.65 15.91
C SER A 12 -8.29 11.63 15.25
N VAL A 13 -8.05 10.68 14.33
CA VAL A 13 -6.81 10.61 13.54
C VAL A 13 -6.68 11.80 12.60
N ALA A 14 -7.75 12.19 11.90
CA ALA A 14 -7.75 13.36 11.03
C ALA A 14 -7.42 14.64 11.79
N GLU A 15 -8.04 14.86 12.95
CA GLU A 15 -7.76 16.00 13.82
C GLU A 15 -6.32 15.98 14.34
N ALA A 16 -5.81 14.82 14.77
CA ALA A 16 -4.45 14.66 15.25
C ALA A 16 -3.39 14.93 14.17
N ILE A 17 -3.63 14.51 12.92
CA ILE A 17 -2.73 14.80 11.79
C ILE A 17 -2.81 16.28 11.42
N ALA A 18 -4.01 16.85 11.30
CA ALA A 18 -4.20 18.24 10.94
C ALA A 18 -3.66 19.23 11.99
N ALA A 19 -3.61 18.82 13.26
CA ALA A 19 -3.00 19.60 14.34
C ALA A 19 -1.46 19.67 14.25
N ARG A 20 -0.82 18.84 13.42
CA ARG A 20 0.64 18.92 13.20
C ARG A 20 0.96 20.24 12.49
N PRO A 21 1.93 21.05 12.95
CA PRO A 21 2.36 22.30 12.31
C PRO A 21 2.68 22.17 10.82
N SER A 22 3.19 21.01 10.37
CA SER A 22 3.48 20.72 8.97
C SER A 22 2.24 20.43 8.11
N HIS A 23 1.07 20.28 8.74
CA HIS A 23 -0.19 19.86 8.12
C HIS A 23 -1.36 20.82 8.33
N SER A 24 -1.15 21.95 9.02
CA SER A 24 -2.22 22.92 9.32
C SER A 24 -2.98 23.44 8.08
N GLU A 25 -2.31 23.48 6.93
CA GLU A 25 -2.86 23.88 5.63
C GLU A 25 -2.75 22.77 4.57
N ARG A 26 -2.22 21.59 4.94
CA ARG A 26 -1.90 20.52 3.99
C ARG A 26 -3.01 19.48 3.95
N PRO A 27 -3.59 19.17 2.77
CA PRO A 27 -4.50 18.05 2.63
C PRO A 27 -3.73 16.72 2.71
N PHE A 28 -4.42 15.66 3.13
CA PHE A 28 -3.84 14.32 3.25
C PHE A 28 -4.92 13.26 3.09
N PHE A 29 -4.51 12.03 2.80
CA PHE A 29 -5.39 10.87 2.87
C PHE A 29 -5.16 10.07 4.16
N ILE A 30 -6.21 9.39 4.62
CA ILE A 30 -6.13 8.35 5.64
C ILE A 30 -6.58 7.04 5.01
N PHE A 31 -5.89 5.94 5.32
CA PHE A 31 -6.29 4.57 5.00
C PHE A 31 -6.40 3.74 6.29
N ASP A 32 -7.58 3.26 6.62
CA ASP A 32 -7.80 2.37 7.77
C ASP A 32 -7.39 0.94 7.40
N ALA A 33 -6.12 0.62 7.68
CA ALA A 33 -5.54 -0.67 7.30
C ALA A 33 -6.09 -1.81 8.15
N ASP A 34 -6.40 -1.56 9.43
CA ASP A 34 -7.02 -2.55 10.32
C ASP A 34 -8.40 -2.95 9.78
N ALA A 35 -9.25 -1.97 9.46
CA ALA A 35 -10.60 -2.24 9.00
C ALA A 35 -10.63 -2.89 7.59
N ALA A 36 -9.74 -2.47 6.68
CA ALA A 36 -9.61 -3.11 5.37
C ALA A 36 -9.16 -4.58 5.48
N LEU A 37 -8.26 -4.88 6.43
CA LEU A 37 -7.81 -6.25 6.69
C LEU A 37 -8.94 -7.12 7.27
N GLU A 38 -9.68 -6.60 8.25
CA GLU A 38 -10.85 -7.27 8.81
C GLU A 38 -11.92 -7.53 7.75
N ARG A 39 -12.13 -6.58 6.82
CA ARG A 39 -13.03 -6.77 5.67
C ARG A 39 -12.58 -7.92 4.78
N ALA A 40 -11.28 -8.04 4.49
CA ALA A 40 -10.73 -9.14 3.71
C ALA A 40 -10.90 -10.49 4.42
N ARG A 41 -10.68 -10.54 5.75
CA ARG A 41 -10.91 -11.75 6.57
C ARG A 41 -12.37 -12.18 6.56
N HIS A 42 -13.31 -11.24 6.76
CA HIS A 42 -14.75 -11.53 6.72
C HIS A 42 -15.21 -12.02 5.33
N LEU A 43 -14.75 -11.39 4.25
CA LEU A 43 -15.07 -11.82 2.89
C LEU A 43 -14.52 -13.23 2.63
N THR A 44 -13.28 -13.50 3.04
CA THR A 44 -12.65 -14.81 2.88
C THR A 44 -13.40 -15.89 3.66
N ALA A 45 -13.78 -15.61 4.91
CA ALA A 45 -14.57 -16.54 5.72
C ALA A 45 -15.92 -16.85 5.06
N ALA A 46 -16.65 -15.82 4.62
CA ALA A 46 -17.92 -15.97 3.92
C ALA A 46 -17.80 -16.75 2.60
N CYS A 47 -16.69 -16.58 1.86
CA CYS A 47 -16.41 -17.35 0.66
C CYS A 47 -16.22 -18.84 0.98
N LYS A 48 -15.42 -19.13 2.01
CA LYS A 48 -15.07 -20.49 2.42
C LYS A 48 -16.24 -21.31 2.98
N GLU A 49 -17.34 -20.67 3.39
CA GLU A 49 -18.59 -21.37 3.72
C GLU A 49 -19.20 -22.10 2.52
N TYR A 50 -18.98 -21.59 1.30
CA TYR A 50 -19.51 -22.17 0.05
C TYR A 50 -18.41 -22.87 -0.77
N PHE A 51 -17.19 -22.34 -0.74
CA PHE A 51 -16.07 -22.82 -1.54
C PHE A 51 -14.81 -22.94 -0.66
N PRO A 52 -14.62 -24.06 0.07
CA PRO A 52 -13.55 -24.22 1.05
C PRO A 52 -12.13 -24.01 0.47
N ASP A 53 -11.91 -24.42 -0.77
CA ASP A 53 -10.64 -24.34 -1.49
C ASP A 53 -10.52 -23.12 -2.43
N ALA A 54 -11.44 -22.15 -2.31
CA ALA A 54 -11.41 -20.97 -3.16
C ALA A 54 -10.19 -20.08 -2.89
N VAL A 55 -9.72 -19.45 -3.97
CA VAL A 55 -8.65 -18.46 -3.94
C VAL A 55 -9.28 -17.07 -3.93
N ILE A 56 -8.87 -16.24 -2.97
CA ILE A 56 -9.16 -14.81 -2.98
C ILE A 56 -7.92 -14.09 -3.50
N ALA A 57 -8.00 -13.48 -4.67
CA ALA A 57 -6.94 -12.71 -5.32
C ALA A 57 -7.26 -11.22 -5.26
N VAL A 58 -6.61 -10.45 -4.38
CA VAL A 58 -6.93 -9.03 -4.22
C VAL A 58 -6.51 -8.24 -5.45
N SER A 59 -7.44 -7.45 -6.00
CA SER A 59 -7.21 -6.67 -7.21
C SER A 59 -6.33 -5.45 -6.93
N VAL A 60 -5.06 -5.53 -7.34
CA VAL A 60 -4.03 -4.52 -7.05
C VAL A 60 -4.37 -3.16 -7.66
N LYS A 61 -4.94 -3.14 -8.87
CA LYS A 61 -5.42 -1.91 -9.53
C LYS A 61 -6.42 -1.10 -8.71
N SER A 62 -7.17 -1.76 -7.82
CA SER A 62 -8.14 -1.08 -6.96
C SER A 62 -7.47 -0.37 -5.80
N CYS A 63 -6.48 -1.01 -5.15
CA CYS A 63 -5.70 -0.38 -4.10
C CYS A 63 -4.26 -0.91 -4.08
N SER A 64 -3.36 -0.18 -4.72
CA SER A 64 -1.94 -0.53 -4.79
C SER A 64 -1.12 -0.03 -3.60
N LEU A 65 -1.77 0.40 -2.50
CA LEU A 65 -1.08 0.98 -1.35
C LEU A 65 -0.21 -0.10 -0.69
N GLY A 66 1.09 0.15 -0.61
CA GLY A 66 2.07 -0.85 -0.19
C GLY A 66 1.78 -1.55 1.14
N ILE A 67 1.40 -0.77 2.17
CA ILE A 67 1.02 -1.34 3.47
C ILE A 67 -0.17 -2.31 3.37
N PHE A 68 -1.17 -1.99 2.54
CA PHE A 68 -2.33 -2.85 2.35
C PHE A 68 -1.94 -4.16 1.66
N LEU A 69 -1.18 -4.06 0.55
CA LEU A 69 -0.71 -5.23 -0.18
C LEU A 69 0.15 -6.16 0.70
N ARG A 70 1.03 -5.61 1.54
CA ARG A 70 1.82 -6.42 2.48
C ARG A 70 0.93 -7.18 3.46
N LEU A 71 -0.05 -6.51 4.06
CA LEU A 71 -0.96 -7.15 5.01
C LEU A 71 -1.74 -8.28 4.33
N ILE A 72 -2.24 -8.06 3.11
CA ILE A 72 -2.91 -9.11 2.32
C ILE A 72 -1.99 -10.30 2.03
N ALA A 73 -0.71 -10.04 1.71
CA ALA A 73 0.27 -11.10 1.50
C ALA A 73 0.53 -11.91 2.79
N GLU A 74 0.65 -11.23 3.94
CA GLU A 74 0.85 -11.84 5.26
C GLU A 74 -0.37 -12.69 5.71
N GLU A 75 -1.59 -12.30 5.32
CA GLU A 75 -2.81 -13.10 5.55
C GLU A 75 -2.90 -14.38 4.69
N GLY A 76 -1.99 -14.56 3.73
CA GLY A 76 -2.02 -15.74 2.86
C GLY A 76 -2.91 -15.63 1.63
N LEU A 77 -3.45 -14.43 1.31
CA LEU A 77 -4.31 -14.21 0.13
C LEU A 77 -3.49 -14.02 -1.16
N SER A 78 -4.11 -14.17 -2.33
CA SER A 78 -3.41 -13.98 -3.62
C SER A 78 -3.52 -12.52 -4.10
N ALA A 79 -2.78 -12.16 -5.15
CA ALA A 79 -2.88 -10.88 -5.83
C ALA A 79 -3.32 -11.08 -7.29
N GLU A 80 -4.24 -10.24 -7.76
CA GLU A 80 -4.54 -10.06 -9.18
C GLU A 80 -3.88 -8.78 -9.65
N VAL A 81 -3.08 -8.89 -10.72
CA VAL A 81 -2.31 -7.79 -11.31
C VAL A 81 -2.59 -7.70 -12.80
N CYS A 82 -2.52 -6.50 -13.37
CA CYS A 82 -2.77 -6.26 -14.79
C CYS A 82 -1.55 -5.76 -15.58
N SER A 83 -0.37 -5.73 -14.96
CA SER A 83 0.90 -5.31 -15.59
C SER A 83 2.13 -5.78 -14.82
N ALA A 84 3.31 -5.72 -15.45
CA ALA A 84 4.61 -5.96 -14.83
C ALA A 84 4.89 -5.00 -13.66
N ASP A 85 4.42 -3.76 -13.72
CA ASP A 85 4.63 -2.79 -12.64
C ASP A 85 3.84 -3.18 -11.39
N GLU A 86 2.57 -3.59 -11.56
CA GLU A 86 1.79 -4.17 -10.46
C GLU A 86 2.37 -5.50 -9.98
N PHE A 87 2.90 -6.32 -10.89
CA PHE A 87 3.55 -7.57 -10.54
C PHE A 87 4.78 -7.34 -9.65
N LYS A 88 5.67 -6.41 -10.03
CA LYS A 88 6.85 -6.04 -9.25
C LYS A 88 6.44 -5.51 -7.87
N LEU A 89 5.38 -4.71 -7.81
CA LEU A 89 4.82 -4.20 -6.57
C LEU A 89 4.31 -5.33 -5.67
N ALA A 90 3.59 -6.31 -6.23
CA ALA A 90 3.11 -7.49 -5.50
C ALA A 90 4.28 -8.32 -4.95
N ILE A 91 5.30 -8.63 -5.76
CA ILE A 91 6.50 -9.34 -5.27
C ILE A 91 7.17 -8.55 -4.12
N LYS A 92 7.29 -7.22 -4.25
CA LYS A 92 7.86 -6.36 -3.21
C LYS A 92 7.03 -6.36 -1.92
N ALA A 93 5.71 -6.47 -2.03
CA ALA A 93 4.80 -6.56 -0.89
C ALA A 93 4.84 -7.93 -0.19
N GLY A 94 5.44 -8.96 -0.80
CA GLY A 94 5.63 -10.28 -0.21
C GLY A 94 4.82 -11.40 -0.83
N PHE A 95 4.12 -11.16 -1.94
CA PHE A 95 3.47 -12.22 -2.71
C PHE A 95 4.52 -13.10 -3.40
N THR A 96 4.22 -14.38 -3.54
CA THR A 96 5.00 -15.33 -4.35
C THR A 96 4.34 -15.49 -5.73
N GLY A 97 5.10 -15.87 -6.75
CA GLY A 97 4.57 -15.95 -8.12
C GLY A 97 3.38 -16.90 -8.26
N ASP A 98 3.37 -18.02 -7.53
CA ASP A 98 2.26 -18.98 -7.47
C ASP A 98 0.99 -18.43 -6.79
N ARG A 99 1.08 -17.26 -6.15
CA ARG A 99 -0.04 -16.50 -5.55
C ARG A 99 -0.36 -15.23 -6.33
N ILE A 100 0.12 -15.10 -7.58
CA ILE A 100 -0.18 -13.98 -8.46
C ILE A 100 -0.92 -14.48 -9.70
N ILE A 101 -1.96 -13.75 -10.08
CA ILE A 101 -2.71 -13.93 -11.33
C ILE A 101 -2.46 -12.69 -12.20
N LEU A 102 -1.89 -12.89 -13.39
CA LEU A 102 -1.70 -11.85 -14.39
C LEU A 102 -2.89 -11.80 -15.34
N ASP A 103 -3.60 -10.69 -15.25
CA ASP A 103 -4.86 -10.43 -15.90
C ASP A 103 -4.73 -9.22 -16.86
N GLY A 104 -5.86 -8.62 -17.27
CA GLY A 104 -5.86 -7.40 -18.09
C GLY A 104 -5.80 -7.63 -19.61
N PRO A 105 -6.25 -6.65 -20.41
CA PRO A 105 -6.43 -6.81 -21.86
C PRO A 105 -5.17 -6.48 -22.70
N TYR A 106 -4.10 -6.05 -22.04
CA TYR A 106 -2.85 -5.66 -22.68
C TYR A 106 -1.72 -6.22 -21.84
N LYS A 107 -1.06 -7.27 -22.36
CA LYS A 107 0.16 -7.83 -21.80
C LYS A 107 1.27 -7.76 -22.84
N ASN A 108 2.28 -6.95 -22.58
CA ASN A 108 3.49 -6.89 -23.41
C ASN A 108 4.46 -8.02 -23.05
N SER A 109 5.58 -8.13 -23.77
CA SER A 109 6.57 -9.19 -23.53
C SER A 109 7.20 -9.12 -22.12
N GLU A 110 7.33 -7.95 -21.51
CA GLU A 110 7.82 -7.81 -20.12
C GLU A 110 6.79 -8.36 -19.13
N ASP A 111 5.50 -8.00 -19.28
CA ASP A 111 4.38 -8.49 -18.47
C ASP A 111 4.31 -10.01 -18.49
N LEU A 112 4.39 -10.61 -19.68
CA LEU A 112 4.36 -12.05 -19.84
C LEU A 112 5.62 -12.72 -19.29
N SER A 113 6.82 -12.18 -19.58
CA SER A 113 8.08 -12.80 -19.16
C SER A 113 8.20 -12.85 -17.64
N ILE A 114 7.85 -11.78 -16.92
CA ILE A 114 7.91 -11.79 -15.45
C ILE A 114 6.95 -12.81 -14.83
N ALA A 115 5.75 -12.95 -15.39
CA ALA A 115 4.78 -13.94 -14.92
C ALA A 115 5.26 -15.38 -15.18
N LEU A 116 5.80 -15.66 -16.36
CA LEU A 116 6.37 -16.96 -16.73
C LEU A 116 7.56 -17.33 -15.83
N ASP A 117 8.50 -16.41 -15.64
CA ASP A 117 9.70 -16.59 -14.80
C ASP A 117 9.36 -16.89 -13.33
N LYS A 118 8.24 -16.34 -12.85
CA LYS A 118 7.79 -16.48 -11.46
C LYS A 118 6.75 -17.58 -11.27
N GLY A 119 6.25 -18.18 -12.35
CA GLY A 119 5.25 -19.24 -12.29
C GLY A 119 3.85 -18.75 -11.91
N ALA A 120 3.50 -17.52 -12.28
CA ALA A 120 2.17 -16.96 -12.08
C ALA A 120 1.14 -17.54 -13.07
N LEU A 121 -0.13 -17.58 -12.66
CA LEU A 121 -1.22 -17.91 -13.56
C LEU A 121 -1.47 -16.73 -14.50
N ILE A 122 -1.52 -16.97 -15.80
CA ILE A 122 -1.83 -15.94 -16.80
C ILE A 122 -3.22 -16.23 -17.38
N HIS A 123 -4.11 -15.25 -17.31
CA HIS A 123 -5.36 -15.27 -18.05
C HIS A 123 -5.16 -14.57 -19.39
N VAL A 124 -5.15 -15.32 -20.50
CA VAL A 124 -5.05 -14.71 -21.83
C VAL A 124 -6.37 -14.05 -22.20
N ASP A 125 -6.27 -12.83 -22.74
CA ASP A 125 -7.42 -12.06 -23.23
C ASP A 125 -7.66 -12.28 -24.72
N SER A 126 -6.66 -12.78 -25.46
CA SER A 126 -6.72 -13.01 -26.90
C SER A 126 -5.77 -14.13 -27.38
N ALA A 127 -5.98 -14.63 -28.59
CA ALA A 127 -5.07 -15.57 -29.25
C ALA A 127 -3.67 -14.98 -29.53
N HIS A 128 -3.58 -13.65 -29.67
CA HIS A 128 -2.31 -12.96 -29.81
C HIS A 128 -1.43 -13.13 -28.55
N GLU A 129 -2.00 -12.93 -27.36
CA GLU A 129 -1.26 -13.12 -26.11
C GLU A 129 -0.79 -14.57 -25.93
N LEU A 130 -1.63 -15.55 -26.27
CA LEU A 130 -1.24 -16.96 -26.23
C LEU A 130 -0.09 -17.27 -27.22
N SER A 131 -0.15 -16.70 -28.42
CA SER A 131 0.93 -16.83 -29.41
C SER A 131 2.24 -16.23 -28.92
N GLU A 132 2.18 -15.10 -28.21
CA GLU A 132 3.35 -14.46 -27.61
C GLU A 132 3.94 -15.29 -26.47
N ILE A 133 3.11 -15.93 -25.63
CA ILE A 133 3.58 -16.89 -24.62
C ILE A 133 4.31 -18.06 -25.28
N ILE A 134 3.75 -18.65 -26.36
CA ILE A 134 4.41 -19.74 -27.12
C ILE A 134 5.77 -19.28 -27.65
N ARG A 135 5.85 -18.04 -28.17
CA ARG A 135 7.09 -17.46 -28.67
C ARG A 135 8.13 -17.29 -27.55
N LEU A 136 7.73 -16.80 -26.38
CA LEU A 136 8.61 -16.62 -25.22
C LEU A 136 9.11 -17.95 -24.64
N LEU A 137 8.31 -19.01 -24.72
CA LEU A 137 8.71 -20.36 -24.30
C LEU A 137 9.61 -21.08 -25.30
N SER A 138 9.78 -20.56 -26.52
CA SER A 138 10.60 -21.21 -27.55
C SER A 138 12.06 -21.31 -27.11
N GLY A 139 12.51 -22.53 -26.76
CA GLY A 139 13.85 -22.81 -26.24
C GLY A 139 13.93 -22.99 -24.72
N HIS A 140 12.81 -22.84 -24.01
CA HIS A 140 12.67 -23.14 -22.59
C HIS A 140 11.97 -24.49 -22.39
N ASN A 141 12.41 -25.27 -21.40
CA ASN A 141 11.81 -26.56 -21.06
C ASN A 141 10.87 -26.41 -19.85
N GLN A 142 9.88 -25.52 -19.98
CA GLN A 142 8.94 -25.18 -18.92
C GLN A 142 7.51 -25.44 -19.39
N LYS A 143 6.75 -26.20 -18.59
CA LYS A 143 5.33 -26.39 -18.81
C LYS A 143 4.53 -25.31 -18.10
N ILE A 144 3.60 -24.69 -18.81
CA ILE A 144 2.79 -23.57 -18.32
C ILE A 144 1.31 -23.92 -18.43
N GLY A 145 0.55 -23.53 -17.40
CA GLY A 145 -0.91 -23.48 -17.46
C GLY A 145 -1.38 -22.06 -17.71
N VAL A 146 -2.30 -21.85 -18.64
CA VAL A 146 -2.95 -20.56 -18.90
C VAL A 146 -4.44 -20.68 -18.66
N GLY A 147 -5.07 -19.66 -18.07
CA GLY A 147 -6.52 -19.52 -18.14
C GLY A 147 -6.92 -18.66 -19.33
N VAL A 148 -8.20 -18.72 -19.70
CA VAL A 148 -8.75 -17.94 -20.81
C VAL A 148 -9.88 -17.06 -20.30
N ARG A 149 -9.76 -15.75 -20.49
CA ARG A 149 -10.86 -14.84 -20.17
C ARG A 149 -11.95 -14.95 -21.23
N LEU A 150 -13.19 -15.10 -20.81
CA LEU A 150 -14.35 -15.19 -21.70
C LEU A 150 -15.07 -13.85 -21.76
N SER A 151 -15.53 -13.50 -22.96
CA SER A 151 -16.32 -12.30 -23.20
C SER A 151 -17.75 -12.44 -22.64
N HIS A 152 -18.42 -11.33 -22.37
CA HIS A 152 -19.81 -11.33 -21.93
C HIS A 152 -20.56 -10.09 -22.44
N PHE A 153 -21.89 -10.12 -22.33
CA PHE A 153 -22.75 -9.00 -22.68
C PHE A 153 -22.93 -8.06 -21.46
N TYR A 154 -22.67 -6.77 -21.64
CA TYR A 154 -22.99 -5.77 -20.62
C TYR A 154 -24.50 -5.45 -20.59
N SER A 155 -25.13 -5.57 -21.75
CA SER A 155 -26.56 -5.46 -22.01
C SER A 155 -26.88 -6.22 -23.30
N ASP A 156 -28.16 -6.37 -23.65
CA ASP A 156 -28.63 -7.02 -24.89
C ASP A 156 -27.93 -6.51 -26.17
N THR A 157 -27.43 -5.27 -26.15
CA THR A 157 -26.82 -4.60 -27.31
C THR A 157 -25.33 -4.29 -27.14
N GLN A 158 -24.79 -4.33 -25.92
CA GLN A 158 -23.40 -3.97 -25.65
C GLN A 158 -22.55 -5.19 -25.31
N ARG A 159 -21.59 -5.51 -26.18
CA ARG A 159 -20.60 -6.57 -25.96
C ARG A 159 -19.39 -6.04 -25.20
N SER A 160 -18.83 -6.87 -24.31
CA SER A 160 -17.51 -6.63 -23.73
C SER A 160 -16.45 -6.64 -24.81
N ARG A 161 -15.49 -5.72 -24.70
CA ARG A 161 -14.26 -5.72 -25.51
C ARG A 161 -13.16 -6.63 -24.95
N PHE A 162 -13.42 -7.28 -23.83
CA PHE A 162 -12.48 -8.11 -23.07
C PHE A 162 -12.87 -9.57 -23.14
N GLY A 163 -11.87 -10.45 -23.17
CA GLY A 163 -11.99 -11.88 -23.31
C GLY A 163 -12.40 -12.33 -24.71
N VAL A 164 -12.31 -13.64 -24.93
CA VAL A 164 -12.66 -14.28 -26.20
C VAL A 164 -14.10 -14.78 -26.21
N THR A 165 -14.72 -14.84 -27.39
CA THR A 165 -16.00 -15.53 -27.58
C THR A 165 -15.81 -17.05 -27.61
N ALA A 166 -16.91 -17.80 -27.61
CA ALA A 166 -16.86 -19.26 -27.72
C ALA A 166 -16.26 -19.67 -29.08
N GLU A 167 -16.62 -18.94 -30.14
CA GLU A 167 -16.08 -19.14 -31.49
C GLU A 167 -14.57 -18.87 -31.52
N GLU A 168 -14.11 -17.72 -31.02
CA GLU A 168 -12.68 -17.38 -30.94
C GLU A 168 -11.89 -18.40 -30.11
N PHE A 169 -12.47 -18.94 -29.03
CA PHE A 169 -11.85 -20.02 -28.27
C PHE A 169 -11.61 -21.27 -29.13
N TRP A 170 -12.62 -21.71 -29.87
CA TRP A 170 -12.51 -22.91 -30.70
C TRP A 170 -11.64 -22.72 -31.94
N ASP A 171 -11.77 -21.57 -32.59
CA ASP A 171 -11.15 -21.29 -33.89
C ASP A 171 -9.71 -20.77 -33.74
N GLU A 172 -9.37 -20.13 -32.62
CA GLU A 172 -8.06 -19.48 -32.44
C GLU A 172 -7.27 -20.00 -31.22
N ILE A 173 -7.92 -20.19 -30.06
CA ILE A 173 -7.21 -20.62 -28.84
C ILE A 173 -6.86 -22.12 -28.86
N VAL A 174 -7.82 -22.98 -29.17
CA VAL A 174 -7.63 -24.44 -29.18
C VAL A 174 -6.53 -24.90 -30.16
N PRO A 175 -6.43 -24.35 -31.39
CA PRO A 175 -5.32 -24.68 -32.29
C PRO A 175 -3.95 -24.34 -31.70
N LEU A 176 -3.81 -23.19 -31.03
CA LEU A 176 -2.56 -22.77 -30.39
C LEU A 176 -2.18 -23.71 -29.23
N LEU A 177 -3.12 -24.02 -28.34
CA LEU A 177 -2.93 -25.00 -27.26
C LEU A 177 -2.51 -26.37 -27.80
N THR A 178 -3.13 -26.83 -28.90
CA THR A 178 -2.82 -28.12 -29.52
C THR A 178 -1.44 -28.13 -30.16
N SER A 179 -0.99 -26.99 -30.71
CA SER A 179 0.30 -26.86 -31.38
C SER A 179 1.51 -26.87 -30.44
N CYS A 180 1.30 -26.56 -29.15
CA CYS A 180 2.37 -26.42 -28.17
C CYS A 180 2.11 -27.32 -26.93
N PRO A 181 2.72 -28.52 -26.85
CA PRO A 181 2.45 -29.48 -25.78
C PRO A 181 2.93 -29.03 -24.38
N ASP A 182 3.75 -27.97 -24.32
CA ASP A 182 4.22 -27.38 -23.07
C ASP A 182 3.23 -26.37 -22.48
N ILE A 183 2.16 -26.02 -23.21
CA ILE A 183 1.08 -25.17 -22.70
C ILE A 183 -0.18 -26.01 -22.50
N SER A 184 -0.86 -25.77 -21.38
CA SER A 184 -2.13 -26.41 -21.06
C SER A 184 -3.18 -25.37 -20.66
N LEU A 185 -4.43 -25.65 -20.98
CA LEU A 185 -5.56 -24.91 -20.43
C LEU A 185 -5.68 -25.24 -18.95
N ARG A 186 -5.73 -24.20 -18.10
CA ARG A 186 -5.92 -24.34 -16.66
C ARG A 186 -7.32 -24.00 -16.18
N GLY A 187 -8.04 -23.17 -16.92
CA GLY A 187 -9.35 -22.68 -16.51
C GLY A 187 -9.86 -21.52 -17.32
N PHE A 188 -10.94 -20.90 -16.82
CA PHE A 188 -11.60 -19.77 -17.45
C PHE A 188 -11.80 -18.63 -16.46
N HIS A 189 -11.85 -17.40 -16.97
CA HIS A 189 -12.12 -16.19 -16.21
C HIS A 189 -13.38 -15.48 -16.74
N LEU A 190 -14.33 -15.23 -15.84
CA LEU A 190 -15.53 -14.41 -16.05
C LEU A 190 -15.47 -13.15 -15.18
N HIS A 191 -15.65 -11.98 -15.80
CA HIS A 191 -15.76 -10.71 -15.08
C HIS A 191 -16.89 -9.86 -15.66
N THR A 192 -17.96 -9.67 -14.89
CA THR A 192 -19.22 -9.05 -15.37
C THR A 192 -19.40 -7.59 -14.95
N GLY A 193 -18.54 -7.08 -14.06
CA GLY A 193 -18.51 -5.67 -13.65
C GLY A 193 -17.99 -5.44 -12.24
N SER A 194 -18.14 -4.19 -11.79
CA SER A 194 -17.78 -3.73 -10.45
C SER A 194 -19.00 -3.06 -9.80
N ASN A 195 -19.07 -3.11 -8.48
CA ASN A 195 -20.08 -2.40 -7.68
C ASN A 195 -21.53 -2.74 -8.06
N LEU A 196 -21.83 -4.04 -8.15
CA LEU A 196 -23.15 -4.54 -8.50
C LEU A 196 -24.08 -4.46 -7.29
N GLU A 197 -25.31 -3.98 -7.51
CA GLU A 197 -26.32 -3.85 -6.45
C GLU A 197 -26.79 -5.20 -5.91
N ASN A 198 -26.67 -6.26 -6.73
CA ASN A 198 -27.09 -7.62 -6.40
C ASN A 198 -26.34 -8.63 -7.29
N PRO A 199 -26.41 -9.95 -7.02
CA PRO A 199 -25.61 -10.95 -7.72
C PRO A 199 -26.15 -11.38 -9.09
N SER A 200 -27.33 -10.90 -9.53
CA SER A 200 -28.02 -11.42 -10.71
C SER A 200 -27.12 -11.41 -11.95
N LYS A 201 -26.45 -10.28 -12.22
CA LYS A 201 -25.57 -10.13 -13.38
C LYS A 201 -24.41 -11.14 -13.41
N VAL A 202 -23.85 -11.47 -12.23
CA VAL A 202 -22.81 -12.51 -12.12
C VAL A 202 -23.42 -13.88 -12.40
N THR A 203 -24.56 -14.18 -11.79
CA THR A 203 -25.23 -15.48 -11.95
C THR A 203 -25.77 -15.71 -13.36
N ASP A 204 -26.27 -14.69 -14.04
CA ASP A 204 -26.80 -14.78 -15.40
C ASP A 204 -25.66 -15.05 -16.38
N SER A 205 -24.54 -14.33 -16.26
CA SER A 205 -23.34 -14.63 -17.04
C SER A 205 -22.81 -16.04 -16.80
N LEU A 206 -22.88 -16.53 -15.56
CA LEU A 206 -22.45 -17.89 -15.25
C LEU A 206 -23.39 -18.93 -15.90
N ARG A 207 -24.71 -18.72 -15.83
CA ARG A 207 -25.70 -19.59 -16.48
C ARG A 207 -25.49 -19.66 -18.00
N ASP A 208 -25.21 -18.52 -18.63
CA ASP A 208 -24.97 -18.46 -20.07
C ASP A 208 -23.72 -19.26 -20.48
N TRP A 209 -22.65 -19.17 -19.69
CA TRP A 209 -21.38 -19.83 -19.98
C TRP A 209 -21.29 -21.29 -19.49
N LEU A 210 -22.14 -21.70 -18.55
CA LEU A 210 -22.08 -23.02 -17.91
C LEU A 210 -22.00 -24.21 -18.90
N PRO A 211 -22.83 -24.30 -19.94
CA PRO A 211 -22.74 -25.39 -20.92
C PRO A 211 -21.38 -25.46 -21.63
N PHE A 212 -20.80 -24.31 -21.94
CA PHE A 212 -19.46 -24.22 -22.53
C PHE A 212 -18.39 -24.60 -21.51
N LEU A 213 -18.47 -24.06 -20.29
CA LEU A 213 -17.50 -24.33 -19.22
C LEU A 213 -17.45 -25.83 -18.89
N VAL A 214 -18.59 -26.48 -18.68
CA VAL A 214 -18.64 -27.92 -18.35
C VAL A 214 -18.05 -28.79 -19.46
N LYS A 215 -18.23 -28.41 -20.72
CA LYS A 215 -17.66 -29.13 -21.86
C LYS A 215 -16.14 -28.99 -21.95
N ASN A 216 -15.59 -27.85 -21.55
CA ASN A 216 -14.22 -27.45 -21.88
C ASN A 216 -13.29 -27.32 -20.68
N MET A 217 -13.81 -27.33 -19.45
CA MET A 217 -13.02 -27.21 -18.24
C MET A 217 -12.15 -28.46 -18.05
N PRO A 218 -10.83 -28.31 -17.84
CA PRO A 218 -9.97 -29.43 -17.48
C PRO A 218 -10.34 -29.99 -16.09
N GLU A 219 -9.88 -31.21 -15.80
CA GLU A 219 -10.04 -31.80 -14.48
C GLU A 219 -9.36 -30.94 -13.41
N GLY A 220 -10.09 -30.59 -12.34
CA GLY A 220 -9.61 -29.66 -11.30
C GLY A 220 -9.29 -28.25 -11.84
N GLY A 221 -9.98 -27.84 -12.92
CA GLY A 221 -9.81 -26.55 -13.56
C GLY A 221 -10.23 -25.37 -12.68
N HIS A 222 -9.69 -24.20 -12.99
CA HIS A 222 -9.96 -22.97 -12.27
C HIS A 222 -11.12 -22.22 -12.94
N LEU A 223 -12.08 -21.75 -12.16
CA LEU A 223 -13.09 -20.80 -12.61
C LEU A 223 -12.92 -19.52 -11.81
N ASP A 224 -12.32 -18.53 -12.45
CA ASP A 224 -12.25 -17.19 -11.89
C ASP A 224 -13.56 -16.46 -12.17
N MET A 225 -14.24 -16.05 -11.10
CA MET A 225 -15.51 -15.33 -11.14
C MET A 225 -15.33 -13.83 -11.06
N GLY A 226 -14.08 -13.35 -11.09
CA GLY A 226 -13.74 -11.95 -11.04
C GLY A 226 -14.28 -11.31 -9.77
N SER A 227 -14.86 -10.12 -9.93
CA SER A 227 -15.35 -9.29 -8.82
C SER A 227 -16.86 -9.04 -8.94
N GLY A 228 -17.32 -7.89 -8.46
CA GLY A 228 -18.71 -7.45 -8.56
C GLY A 228 -19.27 -6.96 -7.22
N PHE A 229 -18.57 -7.26 -6.13
CA PHE A 229 -18.97 -6.87 -4.78
C PHE A 229 -19.05 -5.34 -4.63
N PRO A 230 -20.18 -4.80 -4.12
CA PRO A 230 -20.31 -3.38 -3.87
C PRO A 230 -19.50 -2.94 -2.64
N ALA A 231 -19.10 -1.67 -2.65
CA ALA A 231 -18.66 -0.96 -1.45
C ALA A 231 -19.83 -0.15 -0.90
N ASP A 232 -19.80 0.09 0.41
CA ASP A 232 -20.88 0.74 1.14
C ASP A 232 -21.01 2.23 0.73
N SER A 233 -19.90 2.94 0.57
CA SER A 233 -19.84 4.37 0.24
C SER A 233 -20.65 4.78 -1.00
N PHE A 234 -20.94 3.85 -1.90
CA PHE A 234 -21.58 4.10 -3.19
C PHE A 234 -23.09 4.24 -3.16
N SER A 235 -23.76 3.69 -2.14
CA SER A 235 -25.21 3.82 -2.06
C SER A 235 -25.57 5.23 -1.59
N PRO A 236 -26.29 6.04 -2.40
CA PRO A 236 -26.76 7.36 -1.97
C PRO A 236 -27.87 7.28 -0.91
N VAL A 237 -28.38 6.08 -0.64
CA VAL A 237 -29.46 5.81 0.32
C VAL A 237 -28.87 5.17 1.57
N VAL A 238 -28.91 5.88 2.69
CA VAL A 238 -28.38 5.39 3.99
C VAL A 238 -29.24 4.26 4.57
N ASP A 239 -30.55 4.27 4.33
CA ASP A 239 -31.48 3.30 4.94
C ASP A 239 -31.50 1.94 4.24
N VAL A 240 -30.84 1.80 3.10
CA VAL A 240 -30.76 0.53 2.36
C VAL A 240 -29.37 -0.07 2.57
N PRO A 241 -29.28 -1.22 3.29
CA PRO A 241 -28.01 -1.90 3.48
C PRO A 241 -27.40 -2.34 2.15
N THR A 242 -26.11 -2.13 1.99
CA THR A 242 -25.36 -2.66 0.86
C THR A 242 -25.35 -4.18 0.89
N VAL A 243 -25.57 -4.82 -0.26
CA VAL A 243 -25.55 -6.28 -0.38
C VAL A 243 -24.18 -6.83 0.01
N GLN A 244 -24.18 -7.83 0.90
CA GLN A 244 -22.96 -8.43 1.42
C GLN A 244 -22.38 -9.46 0.44
N PRO A 245 -21.04 -9.65 0.40
CA PRO A 245 -20.39 -10.64 -0.46
C PRO A 245 -20.94 -12.07 -0.35
N SER A 246 -21.42 -12.47 0.83
CA SER A 246 -22.04 -13.79 1.06
C SER A 246 -23.23 -14.09 0.14
N ALA A 247 -24.00 -13.07 -0.27
CA ALA A 247 -25.09 -13.25 -1.22
C ALA A 247 -24.59 -13.67 -2.61
N PHE A 248 -23.45 -13.13 -3.05
CA PHE A 248 -22.82 -13.50 -4.31
C PHE A 248 -22.29 -14.94 -4.25
N PHE A 249 -21.57 -15.30 -3.19
CA PHE A 249 -21.05 -16.66 -3.03
C PHE A 249 -22.16 -17.71 -3.00
N ARG A 250 -23.22 -17.46 -2.22
CA ARG A 250 -24.40 -18.32 -2.15
C ARG A 250 -25.06 -18.51 -3.51
N ASP A 251 -25.29 -17.43 -4.25
CA ASP A 251 -26.06 -17.50 -5.47
C ASP A 251 -25.23 -18.12 -6.62
N ILE A 252 -23.91 -17.88 -6.65
CA ILE A 252 -22.98 -18.61 -7.53
C ILE A 252 -22.98 -20.10 -7.18
N PHE A 253 -22.90 -20.46 -5.90
CA PHE A 253 -22.95 -21.85 -5.45
C PHE A 253 -24.26 -22.54 -5.85
N SER A 254 -25.39 -21.84 -5.72
CA SER A 254 -26.71 -22.35 -6.15
C SER A 254 -26.73 -22.64 -7.64
N VAL A 255 -26.26 -21.70 -8.47
CA VAL A 255 -26.21 -21.88 -9.93
C VAL A 255 -25.34 -23.07 -10.33
N LEU A 256 -24.16 -23.22 -9.75
CA LEU A 256 -23.29 -24.37 -10.01
C LEU A 256 -23.96 -25.68 -9.58
N SER A 257 -24.51 -25.72 -8.37
CA SER A 257 -25.12 -26.92 -7.79
C SER A 257 -26.40 -27.37 -8.49
N GLU A 258 -27.20 -26.41 -8.97
CA GLU A 258 -28.40 -26.66 -9.77
C GLU A 258 -28.06 -27.27 -11.13
N TYR A 259 -26.92 -26.89 -11.72
CA TYR A 259 -26.45 -27.46 -12.98
C TYR A 259 -25.86 -28.86 -12.79
N ASP A 260 -24.93 -29.01 -11.83
CA ASP A 260 -24.41 -30.29 -11.37
C ASP A 260 -23.82 -30.13 -9.95
N PRO A 261 -24.33 -30.87 -8.94
CA PRO A 261 -23.94 -30.71 -7.54
C PRO A 261 -22.46 -31.01 -7.27
N ALA A 262 -21.75 -31.68 -8.20
CA ALA A 262 -20.32 -31.92 -8.06
C ALA A 262 -19.46 -30.72 -8.49
N LEU A 263 -19.99 -29.75 -9.25
CA LEU A 263 -19.19 -28.64 -9.80
C LEU A 263 -18.51 -27.75 -8.74
N PRO A 264 -19.18 -27.36 -7.64
CA PRO A 264 -18.54 -26.54 -6.60
C PRO A 264 -17.31 -27.19 -5.97
N GLU A 265 -17.27 -28.52 -5.90
CA GLU A 265 -16.13 -29.28 -5.37
C GLU A 265 -15.10 -29.65 -6.46
N LYS A 266 -15.56 -29.83 -7.70
CA LYS A 266 -14.72 -30.24 -8.84
C LYS A 266 -13.87 -29.10 -9.37
N TRP A 267 -14.35 -27.86 -9.28
CA TRP A 267 -13.66 -26.68 -9.80
C TRP A 267 -13.03 -25.86 -8.67
N LYS A 268 -11.88 -25.26 -8.96
CA LYS A 268 -11.24 -24.30 -8.05
C LYS A 268 -11.76 -22.91 -8.36
N LEU A 269 -12.56 -22.36 -7.46
CA LEU A 269 -13.11 -21.02 -7.62
C LEU A 269 -12.07 -19.97 -7.25
N VAL A 270 -12.01 -18.91 -8.06
CA VAL A 270 -11.20 -17.73 -7.78
C VAL A 270 -12.10 -16.50 -7.75
N PHE A 271 -11.83 -15.58 -6.84
CA PHE A 271 -12.53 -14.30 -6.74
C PHE A 271 -11.53 -13.15 -6.62
N GLU A 272 -11.82 -12.05 -7.29
CA GLU A 272 -10.95 -10.88 -7.43
C GLU A 272 -11.51 -9.64 -6.70
N PRO A 273 -11.74 -9.65 -5.37
CA PRO A 273 -12.26 -8.49 -4.68
C PRO A 273 -11.25 -7.33 -4.72
N GLY A 274 -11.76 -6.13 -4.98
CA GLY A 274 -10.96 -4.90 -4.94
C GLY A 274 -11.66 -3.83 -4.13
N ARG A 275 -12.53 -3.08 -4.79
CA ARG A 275 -13.32 -1.97 -4.22
C ARG A 275 -13.93 -2.26 -2.85
N THR A 276 -14.59 -3.42 -2.70
CA THR A 276 -15.27 -3.85 -1.46
C THR A 276 -14.31 -3.98 -0.27
N LEU A 277 -13.01 -4.16 -0.51
CA LEU A 277 -11.99 -4.29 0.54
C LEU A 277 -11.40 -2.97 0.97
N SER A 278 -11.24 -2.01 0.06
CA SER A 278 -10.42 -0.82 0.31
C SER A 278 -11.20 0.48 0.30
N GLU A 279 -12.29 0.61 -0.46
CA GLU A 279 -12.89 1.92 -0.73
C GLU A 279 -13.39 2.62 0.54
N ASP A 280 -14.22 1.92 1.29
CA ASP A 280 -14.86 2.42 2.50
C ASP A 280 -13.90 2.81 3.62
N HIS A 281 -12.65 2.36 3.48
CA HIS A 281 -11.56 2.49 4.44
C HIS A 281 -10.52 3.52 3.99
N GLY A 282 -10.74 4.21 2.86
CA GLY A 282 -9.95 5.39 2.48
C GLY A 282 -10.73 6.69 2.63
N TYR A 283 -10.02 7.73 3.04
CA TYR A 283 -10.60 9.02 3.36
C TYR A 283 -9.69 10.14 2.84
N ALA A 284 -10.25 11.15 2.17
CA ALA A 284 -9.54 12.39 1.87
C ALA A 284 -9.87 13.43 2.92
N VAL A 285 -8.85 14.08 3.49
CA VAL A 285 -9.01 15.15 4.47
C VAL A 285 -8.57 16.47 3.86
N GLY A 286 -9.49 17.42 3.86
CA GLY A 286 -9.30 18.75 3.29
C GLY A 286 -9.71 19.86 4.25
N LYS A 287 -9.45 21.09 3.84
CA LYS A 287 -9.80 22.31 4.56
C LYS A 287 -10.41 23.32 3.59
N THR A 288 -11.43 24.04 4.04
CA THR A 288 -11.98 25.19 3.31
C THR A 288 -11.08 26.41 3.49
N LEU A 289 -11.01 27.26 2.47
CA LEU A 289 -10.12 28.44 2.46
C LEU A 289 -10.86 29.77 2.31
N SER A 290 -11.99 29.76 1.61
CA SER A 290 -12.81 30.96 1.44
C SER A 290 -14.22 30.60 1.02
N VAL A 291 -15.17 31.45 1.40
CA VAL A 291 -16.58 31.38 1.00
C VAL A 291 -16.91 32.60 0.14
N LYS A 292 -17.47 32.38 -1.05
CA LYS A 292 -17.89 33.45 -1.96
C LYS A 292 -19.36 33.28 -2.32
N ASN A 293 -20.15 34.34 -2.15
CA ASN A 293 -21.52 34.36 -2.66
C ASN A 293 -21.51 34.58 -4.18
N ARG A 294 -22.22 33.73 -4.92
CA ARG A 294 -22.37 33.86 -6.37
C ARG A 294 -23.80 33.49 -6.76
N TYR A 295 -24.55 34.49 -7.18
CA TYR A 295 -25.98 34.37 -7.46
C TYR A 295 -26.73 33.77 -6.27
N ASP A 296 -27.33 32.60 -6.43
CA ASP A 296 -28.10 31.86 -5.43
C ASP A 296 -27.30 30.72 -4.77
N SER A 297 -25.97 30.72 -4.94
CA SER A 297 -25.07 29.69 -4.43
C SER A 297 -23.91 30.27 -3.62
N GLN A 298 -23.39 29.48 -2.67
CA GLN A 298 -22.15 29.78 -1.96
C GLN A 298 -21.03 28.89 -2.48
N VAL A 299 -20.01 29.48 -3.10
CA VAL A 299 -18.84 28.75 -3.58
C VAL A 299 -17.81 28.65 -2.46
N ILE A 300 -17.56 27.43 -2.01
CA ILE A 300 -16.59 27.09 -0.97
C ILE A 300 -15.32 26.60 -1.65
N GLN A 301 -14.26 27.38 -1.54
CA GLN A 301 -12.94 27.00 -2.07
C GLN A 301 -12.25 26.04 -1.11
N THR A 302 -11.69 24.93 -1.63
CA THR A 302 -10.93 23.97 -0.81
C THR A 302 -9.47 23.86 -1.24
N ASN A 303 -8.67 23.20 -0.40
CA ASN A 303 -7.32 22.73 -0.71
C ASN A 303 -7.29 21.31 -1.32
N LEU A 304 -8.42 20.75 -1.73
CA LEU A 304 -8.54 19.50 -2.49
C LEU A 304 -8.95 19.78 -3.95
N GLY A 305 -8.82 18.80 -4.83
CA GLY A 305 -9.17 18.93 -6.24
C GLY A 305 -9.49 17.57 -6.86
N ILE A 306 -10.27 17.57 -7.94
CA ILE A 306 -10.77 16.34 -8.56
C ILE A 306 -9.64 15.48 -9.16
N ASN A 307 -8.47 16.07 -9.42
CA ASN A 307 -7.30 15.33 -9.88
C ASN A 307 -6.70 14.42 -8.81
N TRP A 308 -7.11 14.55 -7.54
CA TRP A 308 -6.77 13.62 -6.46
C TRP A 308 -7.90 12.69 -6.06
N ILE A 309 -9.15 13.05 -6.37
CA ILE A 309 -10.33 12.26 -6.03
C ILE A 309 -11.25 12.21 -7.27
N PRO A 310 -10.79 11.66 -8.41
CA PRO A 310 -11.56 11.71 -9.66
C PRO A 310 -12.88 10.92 -9.58
N SER A 311 -13.00 9.97 -8.65
CA SER A 311 -14.20 9.18 -8.44
C SER A 311 -15.44 10.02 -8.08
N VAL A 312 -15.28 11.24 -7.51
CA VAL A 312 -16.40 12.08 -7.04
C VAL A 312 -17.37 12.49 -8.15
N HIS A 313 -16.93 12.43 -9.42
CA HIS A 313 -17.81 12.66 -10.57
C HIS A 313 -18.58 11.43 -11.02
N ASN A 314 -18.08 10.24 -10.70
CA ASN A 314 -18.67 8.98 -11.13
C ASN A 314 -19.56 8.37 -10.06
N TRP A 315 -19.32 8.73 -8.79
CA TRP A 315 -19.86 8.02 -7.64
C TRP A 315 -20.24 8.96 -6.50
N HIS A 316 -21.11 8.48 -5.62
CA HIS A 316 -21.50 9.22 -4.43
C HIS A 316 -20.43 9.04 -3.34
N HIS A 317 -19.94 10.14 -2.79
CA HIS A 317 -19.07 10.15 -1.62
C HIS A 317 -19.76 10.83 -0.44
N SER A 318 -19.45 10.39 0.77
CA SER A 318 -19.95 11.06 1.98
C SER A 318 -18.96 12.14 2.42
N LEU A 319 -19.43 13.37 2.55
CA LEU A 319 -18.66 14.48 3.11
C LEU A 319 -19.09 14.72 4.56
N LEU A 320 -18.13 14.81 5.48
CA LEU A 320 -18.35 15.10 6.89
C LEU A 320 -17.56 16.37 7.28
N PRO A 321 -18.22 17.49 7.62
CA PRO A 321 -17.58 18.63 8.27
C PRO A 321 -17.05 18.26 9.65
N LEU A 322 -15.84 18.70 9.99
CA LEU A 322 -15.23 18.52 11.31
C LEU A 322 -15.31 19.81 12.14
N GLY A 323 -15.31 19.67 13.47
CA GLY A 323 -15.20 20.81 14.38
C GLY A 323 -16.47 21.62 14.67
N ASN A 324 -17.68 21.15 14.29
CA ASN A 324 -18.94 21.80 14.67
C ASN A 324 -20.13 20.81 14.79
N ASN A 325 -20.75 20.71 15.97
CA ASN A 325 -21.99 19.93 16.22
C ASN A 325 -23.28 20.73 15.92
N LYS A 326 -23.21 21.79 15.11
CA LYS A 326 -24.39 22.60 14.80
C LYS A 326 -25.29 21.85 13.82
N ARG A 327 -26.60 21.92 14.05
CA ARG A 327 -27.61 21.39 13.13
C ARG A 327 -27.43 22.07 11.77
N ILE A 328 -27.06 21.26 10.78
CA ILE A 328 -26.85 21.66 9.39
C ILE A 328 -28.21 21.99 8.77
N PRO A 329 -28.40 23.17 8.15
CA PRO A 329 -29.61 23.45 7.37
C PRO A 329 -29.79 22.44 6.23
N ASP A 330 -31.04 22.11 5.89
CA ASP A 330 -31.33 21.08 4.89
C ASP A 330 -30.86 21.44 3.47
N ASP A 331 -30.60 22.72 3.17
CA ASP A 331 -29.96 23.18 1.93
C ASP A 331 -29.35 24.58 2.13
N THR A 332 -28.07 24.74 1.81
CA THR A 332 -27.39 26.05 1.81
C THR A 332 -27.04 26.52 0.40
N GLY A 333 -27.29 25.71 -0.63
CA GLY A 333 -26.83 25.96 -1.99
C GLY A 333 -25.31 26.03 -2.11
N GLN A 334 -24.57 25.37 -1.22
CA GLN A 334 -23.11 25.35 -1.27
C GLN A 334 -22.59 24.47 -2.41
N ILE A 335 -21.57 24.99 -3.11
CA ILE A 335 -20.77 24.29 -4.10
C ILE A 335 -19.38 24.14 -3.52
N LEU A 336 -18.86 22.91 -3.45
CA LEU A 336 -17.50 22.66 -3.00
C LEU A 336 -16.56 22.63 -4.21
N ALA A 337 -15.80 23.69 -4.40
CA ALA A 337 -14.87 23.86 -5.50
C ALA A 337 -13.46 23.35 -5.12
N GLY A 338 -12.83 22.67 -6.08
CA GLY A 338 -11.44 22.26 -5.99
C GLY A 338 -10.46 23.39 -6.34
N PHE A 339 -9.16 23.15 -6.17
CA PHE A 339 -8.11 24.17 -6.35
C PHE A 339 -7.68 24.45 -7.80
N ASN A 340 -8.14 23.68 -8.78
CA ASN A 340 -7.74 23.81 -10.17
C ASN A 340 -8.48 24.94 -10.89
N CYS A 341 -7.87 25.45 -11.96
CA CYS A 341 -8.38 26.59 -12.72
C CYS A 341 -9.27 26.15 -13.88
N PHE A 342 -10.31 25.35 -13.63
CA PHE A 342 -11.35 25.02 -14.62
C PHE A 342 -12.69 24.70 -13.95
N GLU A 343 -13.80 24.97 -14.65
CA GLU A 343 -15.16 24.99 -14.08
C GLU A 343 -15.60 23.64 -13.50
N ASN A 344 -15.19 22.54 -14.13
CA ASN A 344 -15.60 21.20 -13.71
C ASN A 344 -14.82 20.70 -12.48
N ASP A 345 -13.86 21.46 -11.93
CA ASP A 345 -13.23 21.13 -10.65
C ASP A 345 -14.17 21.41 -9.47
N SER A 346 -15.25 20.65 -9.42
CA SER A 346 -16.26 20.69 -8.37
C SER A 346 -16.29 19.33 -7.70
N LEU A 347 -15.76 19.26 -6.47
CA LEU A 347 -15.75 18.05 -5.66
C LEU A 347 -17.17 17.63 -5.29
N PHE A 348 -18.00 18.61 -4.92
CA PHE A 348 -19.43 18.42 -4.72
C PHE A 348 -20.17 19.55 -5.42
N PRO A 349 -21.07 19.22 -6.36
CA PRO A 349 -21.95 20.22 -6.97
C PRO A 349 -22.93 20.75 -5.93
N ARG A 350 -23.69 21.78 -6.31
CA ARG A 350 -24.67 22.43 -5.43
C ARG A 350 -25.52 21.41 -4.67
N GLY A 351 -25.45 21.44 -3.35
CA GLY A 351 -26.12 20.47 -2.52
C GLY A 351 -26.26 20.87 -1.05
N PRO A 352 -26.88 19.99 -0.24
CA PRO A 352 -27.17 20.25 1.16
C PRO A 352 -25.92 20.03 2.02
N LEU A 353 -24.94 20.92 1.85
CA LEU A 353 -23.68 20.94 2.57
C LEU A 353 -23.64 22.18 3.48
N HIS A 354 -22.91 22.10 4.59
CA HIS A 354 -22.68 23.28 5.41
C HIS A 354 -21.25 23.25 5.94
N LEU A 355 -20.38 23.95 5.23
CA LEU A 355 -19.00 24.20 5.59
C LEU A 355 -18.80 25.70 5.83
N ASP A 356 -18.14 26.00 6.94
CA ASP A 356 -17.65 27.33 7.30
C ASP A 356 -16.28 27.61 6.65
N ASP A 357 -15.79 28.83 6.77
CA ASP A 357 -14.42 29.19 6.38
C ASP A 357 -13.38 28.56 7.32
N ASN A 358 -12.22 28.17 6.79
CA ASN A 358 -11.14 27.51 7.53
C ASN A 358 -11.54 26.24 8.30
N GLN A 359 -12.56 25.53 7.82
CA GLN A 359 -13.09 24.31 8.43
C GLN A 359 -12.48 23.05 7.80
N LEU A 360 -12.08 22.10 8.65
CA LEU A 360 -11.67 20.77 8.22
C LEU A 360 -12.88 19.93 7.80
N PHE A 361 -12.69 19.05 6.82
CA PHE A 361 -13.71 18.09 6.40
C PHE A 361 -13.08 16.77 5.92
N ILE A 362 -13.87 15.71 5.96
CA ILE A 362 -13.51 14.37 5.48
C ILE A 362 -14.42 14.01 4.30
N ILE A 363 -13.84 13.46 3.24
CA ILE A 363 -14.54 12.74 2.17
C ILE A 363 -14.27 11.24 2.38
N ARG A 364 -15.31 10.46 2.67
CA ARG A 364 -15.24 8.99 2.81
C ARG A 364 -15.39 8.32 1.45
N GLY A 365 -14.75 7.16 1.32
CA GLY A 365 -14.88 6.31 0.15
C GLY A 365 -13.81 6.63 -0.88
N CYS A 366 -12.58 6.93 -0.46
CA CYS A 366 -11.48 7.27 -1.36
C CYS A 366 -10.41 6.19 -1.42
N GLY A 367 -10.66 5.01 -0.85
CA GLY A 367 -9.64 3.97 -0.69
C GLY A 367 -9.42 3.09 -1.91
N ALA A 368 -10.30 3.14 -2.91
CA ALA A 368 -10.10 2.44 -4.16
C ALA A 368 -10.09 3.41 -5.34
N TYR A 369 -9.14 3.22 -6.25
CA TYR A 369 -8.90 4.03 -7.44
C TYR A 369 -8.46 5.49 -7.19
N ASP A 370 -8.97 6.21 -6.17
CA ASP A 370 -8.54 7.61 -5.92
C ASP A 370 -7.10 7.71 -5.42
N LEU A 371 -6.78 6.95 -4.35
CA LEU A 371 -5.42 6.91 -3.81
C LEU A 371 -4.38 6.68 -4.91
N GLN A 372 -4.67 5.80 -5.88
CA GLN A 372 -3.72 5.41 -6.94
C GLN A 372 -3.71 6.40 -8.10
N THR A 373 -4.88 6.91 -8.50
CA THR A 373 -5.02 7.81 -9.67
C THR A 373 -4.78 9.28 -9.35
N ALA A 374 -4.65 9.63 -8.07
CA ALA A 374 -4.26 10.97 -7.66
C ALA A 374 -2.99 11.40 -8.38
N ASN A 375 -3.05 12.48 -9.15
CA ASN A 375 -1.95 12.93 -10.01
C ASN A 375 -1.46 14.34 -9.65
N GLU A 376 -0.29 14.70 -10.18
CA GLU A 376 0.40 15.94 -9.83
C GLU A 376 0.01 17.15 -10.70
N TRP A 377 -1.16 17.11 -11.33
CA TRP A 377 -1.62 18.25 -12.08
C TRP A 377 -1.88 19.44 -11.14
N THR A 378 -1.21 20.57 -11.42
CA THR A 378 -1.20 21.84 -10.68
C THR A 378 -0.65 21.82 -9.25
N ARG A 379 -0.70 20.68 -8.53
CA ARG A 379 -0.24 20.51 -7.15
C ARG A 379 0.40 19.13 -6.93
N THR A 380 1.35 19.04 -6.00
CA THR A 380 1.99 17.77 -5.62
C THR A 380 1.03 16.84 -4.90
N ARG A 381 1.17 15.53 -5.11
CA ARG A 381 0.30 14.52 -4.49
C ARG A 381 0.40 14.60 -2.95
N PRO A 382 -0.73 14.62 -2.23
CA PRO A 382 -0.73 14.68 -0.77
C PRO A 382 -0.19 13.37 -0.15
N PRO A 383 0.27 13.41 1.11
CA PRO A 383 0.68 12.21 1.82
C PRO A 383 -0.52 11.29 2.10
N VAL A 384 -0.26 10.00 2.29
CA VAL A 384 -1.22 9.02 2.78
C VAL A 384 -0.75 8.53 4.14
N TYR A 385 -1.59 8.66 5.15
CA TYR A 385 -1.39 8.06 6.46
C TYR A 385 -2.23 6.78 6.57
N ALA A 386 -1.71 5.76 7.24
CA ALA A 386 -2.49 4.58 7.59
C ALA A 386 -2.74 4.52 9.10
N LEU A 387 -3.94 4.07 9.48
CA LEU A 387 -4.24 3.62 10.83
C LEU A 387 -4.00 2.10 10.88
N LEU A 388 -3.05 1.66 11.69
CA LEU A 388 -2.68 0.25 11.85
C LEU A 388 -2.37 -0.03 13.31
N ASN A 389 -3.01 -1.04 13.89
CA ASN A 389 -2.96 -1.34 15.32
C ASN A 389 -3.21 -0.10 16.21
N LYS A 390 -4.14 0.77 15.78
CA LYS A 390 -4.44 2.08 16.41
C LYS A 390 -3.30 3.11 16.39
N GLU A 391 -2.23 2.86 15.64
CA GLU A 391 -1.13 3.81 15.44
C GLU A 391 -1.25 4.51 14.09
N ILE A 392 -0.89 5.80 14.06
CA ILE A 392 -0.81 6.57 12.82
C ILE A 392 0.58 6.37 12.22
N ILE A 393 0.65 5.74 11.06
CA ILE A 393 1.90 5.55 10.31
C ILE A 393 1.83 6.28 8.98
N THR A 394 2.96 6.75 8.49
CA THR A 394 3.06 7.30 7.13
C THR A 394 3.02 6.13 6.14
N ALA A 395 1.98 6.01 5.34
CA ALA A 395 1.83 4.92 4.35
C ALA A 395 2.34 5.30 2.96
N ARG A 396 2.23 6.58 2.61
CA ARG A 396 2.83 7.18 1.43
C ARG A 396 3.35 8.54 1.81
N LEU A 397 4.61 8.80 1.48
CA LEU A 397 5.15 10.13 1.62
C LEU A 397 4.51 11.06 0.60
N PRO A 398 4.38 12.36 0.92
CA PRO A 398 3.95 13.29 -0.11
C PRO A 398 4.98 13.26 -1.24
N SER A 399 4.51 13.22 -2.47
CA SER A 399 5.39 13.04 -3.61
C SER A 399 6.41 14.18 -3.69
N PRO A 400 7.74 13.91 -3.67
CA PRO A 400 8.69 14.68 -4.43
C PRO A 400 8.72 14.12 -5.87
N ALA A 401 9.51 14.69 -6.77
CA ALA A 401 9.76 14.15 -8.11
C ALA A 401 10.43 12.74 -8.11
N LEU A 402 9.79 11.73 -7.51
CA LEU A 402 10.23 10.33 -7.41
C LEU A 402 9.29 9.41 -8.21
N PRO A 403 9.83 8.33 -8.82
CA PRO A 403 9.03 7.26 -9.42
C PRO A 403 7.97 6.65 -8.47
N SER A 404 6.81 6.27 -9.01
CA SER A 404 5.63 5.83 -8.26
C SER A 404 5.84 4.55 -7.44
N ASP A 405 6.74 3.67 -7.85
CA ASP A 405 7.12 2.42 -7.15
C ASP A 405 7.94 2.65 -5.86
N MET A 406 8.35 3.90 -5.62
CA MET A 406 9.11 4.32 -4.43
C MET A 406 8.33 5.22 -3.47
N LEU A 407 7.08 5.57 -3.77
CA LEU A 407 6.27 6.46 -2.91
C LEU A 407 5.59 5.72 -1.76
N ASP A 408 5.21 4.46 -1.97
CA ASP A 408 4.48 3.65 -1.00
C ASP A 408 5.40 2.93 -0.02
N LEU A 409 5.15 3.16 1.27
CA LEU A 409 5.87 2.59 2.39
C LEU A 409 5.26 1.24 2.77
N MET A 410 6.03 0.16 2.62
CA MET A 410 5.56 -1.22 2.88
C MET A 410 5.50 -1.55 4.39
N HIS A 411 6.34 -0.94 5.23
CA HIS A 411 6.49 -1.23 6.68
C HIS A 411 6.79 -2.70 7.04
N GLY A 412 7.51 -3.43 6.19
CA GLY A 412 7.79 -4.87 6.38
C GLY A 412 9.10 -5.22 7.09
N GLU A 413 9.78 -4.29 7.76
CA GLU A 413 11.12 -4.57 8.30
C GLU A 413 11.10 -5.10 9.73
N GLN A 414 11.86 -6.17 9.94
CA GLN A 414 11.87 -6.94 11.18
C GLN A 414 12.47 -6.14 12.32
N THR A 415 11.73 -6.08 13.43
CA THR A 415 12.29 -5.81 14.75
C THR A 415 13.38 -6.84 15.05
N LEU A 416 14.57 -6.37 15.39
CA LEU A 416 15.64 -7.25 15.86
C LEU A 416 15.58 -7.34 17.37
N CYS A 417 15.23 -8.52 17.89
CA CYS A 417 15.38 -8.83 19.30
C CYS A 417 16.87 -9.04 19.58
N VAL A 418 17.49 -8.12 20.33
CA VAL A 418 18.91 -8.21 20.69
C VAL A 418 19.06 -9.10 21.93
N ASP A 419 18.22 -8.86 22.94
CA ASP A 419 18.07 -9.68 24.14
C ASP A 419 16.77 -9.29 24.87
N GLU A 420 16.54 -9.85 26.06
CA GLU A 420 15.35 -9.63 26.88
C GLU A 420 15.08 -8.16 27.26
N ASN A 421 16.09 -7.28 27.19
CA ASN A 421 15.97 -5.87 27.54
C ASN A 421 16.14 -4.93 26.34
N ILE A 422 16.64 -5.40 25.19
CA ILE A 422 16.98 -4.54 24.05
C ILE A 422 16.29 -5.04 22.78
N GLN A 423 15.61 -4.11 22.10
CA GLN A 423 15.09 -4.32 20.76
C GLN A 423 15.54 -3.19 19.83
N LEU A 424 15.76 -3.54 18.56
CA LEU A 424 15.93 -2.57 17.48
C LEU A 424 14.69 -2.61 16.61
N VAL A 425 13.88 -1.56 16.68
CA VAL A 425 12.66 -1.41 15.88
C VAL A 425 12.91 -0.41 14.76
N PRO A 426 12.40 -0.59 13.53
CA PRO A 426 12.56 0.40 12.47
C PRO A 426 12.11 1.79 12.91
N ALA A 427 12.84 2.82 12.45
CA ALA A 427 12.47 4.22 12.69
C ALA A 427 11.07 4.52 12.16
N SER A 428 10.23 5.12 13.01
CA SER A 428 8.85 5.50 12.69
C SER A 428 8.44 6.70 13.54
N SER A 429 7.63 7.58 12.96
CA SER A 429 7.13 8.80 13.60
C SER A 429 6.35 8.56 14.90
N ARG A 430 5.91 7.32 15.18
CA ARG A 430 5.31 6.96 16.49
C ARG A 430 6.24 7.22 17.69
N PHE A 431 7.56 7.12 17.49
CA PHE A 431 8.55 7.36 18.54
C PHE A 431 8.95 8.83 18.67
N ALA A 432 8.41 9.71 17.82
CA ALA A 432 8.86 11.11 17.72
C ALA A 432 8.73 11.86 19.05
N VAL A 433 7.63 11.69 19.77
CA VAL A 433 7.41 12.38 21.06
C VAL A 433 8.42 11.93 22.11
N GLU A 434 8.64 10.62 22.22
CA GLU A 434 9.56 10.05 23.20
C GLU A 434 11.02 10.42 22.87
N LEU A 435 11.44 10.24 21.62
CA LEU A 435 12.79 10.58 21.16
C LEU A 435 13.05 12.09 21.24
N PHE A 436 12.06 12.93 20.93
CA PHE A 436 12.17 14.38 21.11
C PHE A 436 12.46 14.75 22.57
N SER A 437 11.79 14.08 23.53
CA SER A 437 12.06 14.25 24.96
C SER A 437 13.50 13.83 25.30
N VAL A 438 13.97 12.70 24.79
CA VAL A 438 15.35 12.23 24.99
C VAL A 438 16.36 13.24 24.43
N VAL A 439 16.16 13.74 23.21
CA VAL A 439 17.01 14.76 22.58
C VAL A 439 17.00 16.04 23.40
N GLY A 440 15.84 16.48 23.89
CA GLY A 440 15.70 17.64 24.77
C GLY A 440 16.54 17.53 26.04
N ASN A 441 16.44 16.40 26.75
CA ASN A 441 17.14 16.15 28.00
C ASN A 441 18.66 15.99 27.85
N ASN A 442 19.13 15.63 26.64
CA ASN A 442 20.55 15.33 26.38
C ASN A 442 21.21 16.36 25.43
N ARG A 443 20.53 17.47 25.10
CA ARG A 443 20.92 18.39 24.02
C ARG A 443 22.33 18.95 24.16
N GLU A 444 22.70 19.40 25.35
CA GLU A 444 24.04 19.96 25.60
C GLU A 444 25.14 18.92 25.39
N GLU A 445 24.92 17.69 25.88
CA GLU A 445 25.91 16.61 25.73
C GLU A 445 26.02 16.15 24.27
N PHE A 446 24.89 15.99 23.59
CA PHE A 446 24.87 15.61 22.18
C PHE A 446 25.57 16.67 21.31
N SER A 447 25.37 17.95 21.61
CA SER A 447 25.96 19.07 20.86
C SER A 447 27.49 19.14 20.92
N LYS A 448 28.14 18.41 21.85
CA LYS A 448 29.61 18.28 21.92
C LYS A 448 30.18 17.43 20.80
N TYR A 449 29.38 16.54 20.23
CA TYR A 449 29.83 15.57 19.23
C TYR A 449 28.96 15.53 17.96
N MET A 450 27.84 16.25 17.94
CA MET A 450 26.87 16.22 16.85
C MET A 450 26.31 17.62 16.59
N ALA A 451 26.20 18.02 15.32
CA ALA A 451 25.75 19.36 14.95
C ALA A 451 24.21 19.48 14.93
N TRP A 452 23.50 18.38 14.71
CA TRP A 452 22.06 18.36 14.49
C TRP A 452 21.16 18.64 15.70
N PRO A 453 21.55 18.39 16.98
CA PRO A 453 20.63 18.54 18.11
C PRO A 453 19.99 19.91 18.20
N GLN A 454 20.69 20.99 17.82
CA GLN A 454 20.14 22.35 17.84
C GLN A 454 18.98 22.59 16.85
N PHE A 455 18.82 21.75 15.84
CA PHE A 455 17.77 21.89 14.82
C PHE A 455 16.46 21.19 15.19
N VAL A 456 16.47 20.28 16.16
CA VAL A 456 15.26 19.56 16.62
C VAL A 456 14.54 20.39 17.68
N LYS A 457 13.54 21.19 17.31
CA LYS A 457 12.86 22.13 18.21
C LYS A 457 11.49 21.64 18.67
N THR A 458 10.89 20.74 17.90
CA THR A 458 9.54 20.21 18.12
C THR A 458 9.52 18.71 17.90
N ALA A 459 8.47 18.04 18.41
CA ALA A 459 8.24 16.62 18.10
C ALA A 459 7.98 16.39 16.60
N ASP A 460 7.50 17.41 15.87
CA ASP A 460 7.32 17.32 14.41
C ASP A 460 8.64 17.35 13.64
N ASP A 461 9.65 18.09 14.13
CA ASP A 461 10.99 18.04 13.53
C ASP A 461 11.57 16.61 13.64
N GLU A 462 11.39 15.98 14.79
CA GLU A 462 11.80 14.58 15.02
C GLU A 462 10.97 13.61 14.15
N SER A 463 9.66 13.81 14.07
CA SER A 463 8.75 13.03 13.22
C SER A 463 9.18 13.08 11.75
N GLY A 464 9.45 14.27 11.22
CA GLY A 464 9.92 14.45 9.84
C GLY A 464 11.28 13.79 9.59
N PHE A 465 12.19 13.81 10.57
CA PHE A 465 13.46 13.08 10.49
C PHE A 465 13.25 11.56 10.47
N LEU A 466 12.36 11.03 11.31
CA LEU A 466 12.05 9.59 11.36
C LEU A 466 11.37 9.11 10.08
N ASP A 467 10.47 9.91 9.49
CA ASP A 467 9.88 9.64 8.18
C ASP A 467 10.96 9.60 7.07
N ALA A 468 11.91 10.54 7.08
CA ALA A 468 13.04 10.55 6.15
C ALA A 468 13.96 9.33 6.35
N CYS A 469 14.19 8.93 7.60
CA CYS A 469 14.92 7.71 7.93
C CYS A 469 14.23 6.47 7.40
N LEU A 470 12.91 6.36 7.54
CA LEU A 470 12.12 5.26 7.03
C LEU A 470 12.17 5.17 5.49
N LEU A 471 12.20 6.31 4.79
CA LEU A 471 12.40 6.34 3.34
C LEU A 471 13.78 5.80 2.94
N ALA A 472 14.84 6.30 3.58
CA ALA A 472 16.19 5.80 3.34
C ALA A 472 16.31 4.30 3.66
N HIS A 473 15.60 3.87 4.71
CA HIS A 473 15.44 2.47 5.11
C HIS A 473 14.94 1.63 3.93
N GLN A 474 13.83 2.02 3.30
CA GLN A 474 13.24 1.26 2.20
C GLN A 474 14.04 1.30 0.89
N LYS A 475 14.74 2.40 0.63
CA LYS A 475 15.61 2.53 -0.55
C LYS A 475 16.92 1.75 -0.42
N ASN A 476 17.18 1.14 0.74
CA ASN A 476 18.49 0.58 1.10
C ASN A 476 19.63 1.62 1.01
N GLU A 477 19.30 2.91 1.12
CA GLU A 477 20.27 4.01 1.15
C GLU A 477 20.80 4.24 2.57
N GLY A 478 19.99 3.91 3.57
CA GLY A 478 20.34 3.87 4.98
C GLY A 478 19.50 2.81 5.69
N LYS A 479 19.77 2.53 6.96
CA LYS A 479 18.96 1.63 7.80
C LYS A 479 18.95 2.17 9.22
N THR A 480 17.89 2.86 9.63
CA THR A 480 17.79 3.46 10.98
C THR A 480 16.83 2.68 11.85
N TYR A 481 17.29 2.36 13.05
CA TYR A 481 16.53 1.68 14.09
C TYR A 481 16.46 2.53 15.36
N VAL A 482 15.28 2.55 15.97
CA VAL A 482 15.08 3.01 17.34
C VAL A 482 15.51 1.89 18.29
N ILE A 483 16.31 2.27 19.28
CA ILE A 483 16.74 1.37 20.36
C ILE A 483 15.69 1.45 21.45
N LEU A 484 14.95 0.36 21.64
CA LEU A 484 14.11 0.19 22.81
C LEU A 484 14.93 -0.49 23.91
N PHE A 485 14.95 0.11 25.11
CA PHE A 485 15.53 -0.49 26.30
C PHE A 485 14.48 -0.60 27.39
N LYS A 486 14.07 -1.84 27.73
CA LYS A 486 12.93 -2.11 28.60
C LYS A 486 11.67 -1.37 28.13
N ASP A 487 11.35 -1.54 26.85
CA ASP A 487 10.22 -0.96 26.12
C ASP A 487 10.18 0.56 25.97
N ALA A 488 11.18 1.29 26.47
CA ALA A 488 11.32 2.74 26.28
C ALA A 488 12.27 3.07 25.11
N ALA A 489 11.91 4.03 24.26
CA ALA A 489 12.78 4.53 23.20
C ALA A 489 13.90 5.40 23.79
N VAL A 490 15.15 4.90 23.73
CA VAL A 490 16.31 5.51 24.40
C VAL A 490 17.42 5.96 23.46
N GLY A 491 17.29 5.74 22.16
CA GLY A 491 18.34 6.12 21.20
C GLY A 491 18.08 5.65 19.80
N LEU A 492 19.03 5.95 18.91
CA LEU A 492 19.05 5.47 17.53
C LEU A 492 20.35 4.73 17.23
N LEU A 493 20.25 3.70 16.41
CA LEU A 493 21.36 3.01 15.76
C LEU A 493 21.06 2.92 14.27
N SER A 494 22.01 3.36 13.45
CA SER A 494 21.79 3.47 12.02
C SER A 494 22.98 3.02 11.18
N PHE A 495 22.70 2.55 9.97
CA PHE A 495 23.54 2.79 8.82
C PHE A 495 23.12 4.13 8.21
N ASN A 496 23.86 5.19 8.50
CA ASN A 496 23.61 6.55 8.00
C ASN A 496 23.64 6.62 6.47
N SER A 497 24.49 5.80 5.86
CA SER A 497 24.54 5.60 4.42
C SER A 497 25.03 4.19 4.09
N ILE A 498 24.59 3.67 2.95
CA ILE A 498 25.00 2.38 2.38
C ILE A 498 25.49 2.60 0.96
N ASP A 499 26.74 2.20 0.71
CA ASP A 499 27.27 2.00 -0.63
C ASP A 499 26.93 0.57 -1.06
N SER A 500 25.80 0.43 -1.77
CA SER A 500 25.29 -0.87 -2.22
C SER A 500 26.21 -1.57 -3.23
N ALA A 501 26.95 -0.81 -4.04
CA ALA A 501 27.88 -1.37 -5.03
C ALA A 501 29.07 -2.06 -4.33
N ASN A 502 29.55 -1.46 -3.25
CA ASN A 502 30.69 -1.98 -2.47
C ASN A 502 30.26 -2.69 -1.17
N LYS A 503 28.96 -2.90 -0.95
CA LYS A 503 28.38 -3.49 0.27
C LYS A 503 28.98 -2.90 1.56
N THR A 504 29.13 -1.58 1.58
CA THR A 504 29.76 -0.85 2.70
C THR A 504 28.74 0.03 3.42
N SER A 505 28.60 -0.11 4.73
CA SER A 505 27.74 0.76 5.54
C SER A 505 28.52 1.68 6.45
N TYR A 506 28.00 2.89 6.66
CA TYR A 506 28.55 3.88 7.60
C TYR A 506 27.64 4.00 8.80
N ILE A 507 28.14 3.60 9.97
CA ILE A 507 27.36 3.49 11.20
C ILE A 507 27.32 4.82 11.95
N GLY A 508 26.12 5.17 12.43
CA GLY A 508 25.88 6.24 13.38
C GLY A 508 25.04 5.73 14.57
N TYR A 509 25.19 6.36 15.73
CA TYR A 509 24.34 6.10 16.88
C TYR A 509 24.39 7.23 17.89
N TRP A 510 23.32 7.33 18.69
CA TRP A 510 23.27 8.11 19.92
C TRP A 510 22.38 7.41 20.94
N LEU A 511 22.63 7.66 22.22
CA LEU A 511 21.95 6.99 23.32
C LEU A 511 21.76 7.96 24.49
N ASP A 512 20.57 7.94 25.08
CA ASP A 512 20.23 8.65 26.31
C ASP A 512 21.29 8.41 27.39
N MET A 513 21.77 9.49 28.01
CA MET A 513 22.78 9.42 29.06
C MET A 513 22.36 8.56 30.25
N ARG A 514 21.05 8.46 30.53
CA ARG A 514 20.49 7.67 31.65
C ARG A 514 20.78 6.18 31.52
N VAL A 515 20.98 5.68 30.30
CA VAL A 515 21.22 4.25 30.02
C VAL A 515 22.64 3.96 29.50
N GLN A 516 23.51 4.97 29.44
CA GLN A 516 24.92 4.77 29.11
C GLN A 516 25.63 3.92 30.17
N GLY A 517 26.69 3.22 29.76
CA GLY A 517 27.46 2.32 30.63
C GLY A 517 26.87 0.92 30.77
N GLN A 518 25.63 0.68 30.36
CA GLN A 518 24.94 -0.63 30.45
C GLN A 518 25.16 -1.54 29.23
N GLY A 519 26.15 -1.21 28.39
CA GLY A 519 26.51 -2.00 27.20
C GLY A 519 25.47 -2.01 26.06
N VAL A 520 24.46 -1.13 26.10
CA VAL A 520 23.34 -1.11 25.14
C VAL A 520 23.81 -1.01 23.69
N ILE A 521 24.61 0.02 23.34
CA ILE A 521 25.12 0.18 21.97
C ILE A 521 25.98 -1.01 21.54
N THR A 522 26.84 -1.54 22.40
CA THR A 522 27.72 -2.67 22.05
C THR A 522 26.90 -3.90 21.66
N ARG A 523 25.88 -4.25 22.44
CA ARG A 523 25.00 -5.40 22.15
C ARG A 523 24.17 -5.15 20.89
N ALA A 524 23.54 -3.99 20.79
CA ALA A 524 22.73 -3.60 19.63
C ALA A 524 23.55 -3.59 18.33
N LEU A 525 24.74 -3.00 18.34
CA LEU A 525 25.63 -2.92 17.18
C LEU A 525 26.09 -4.31 16.73
N ASN A 526 26.48 -5.19 17.65
CA ASN A 526 26.87 -6.56 17.31
C ASN A 526 25.71 -7.34 16.68
N ALA A 527 24.49 -7.21 17.23
CA ALA A 527 23.30 -7.85 16.68
C ALA A 527 22.98 -7.33 15.26
N LEU A 528 23.06 -6.01 15.05
CA LEU A 528 22.82 -5.40 13.75
C LEU A 528 23.87 -5.81 12.71
N VAL A 529 25.16 -5.74 13.05
CA VAL A 529 26.26 -6.19 12.17
C VAL A 529 26.05 -7.65 11.78
N LYS A 530 25.79 -8.53 12.76
CA LYS A 530 25.51 -9.95 12.53
C LYS A 530 24.31 -10.17 11.60
N TYR A 531 23.20 -9.46 11.83
CA TYR A 531 21.98 -9.62 11.04
C TYR A 531 22.23 -9.36 9.55
N TYR A 532 22.97 -8.29 9.22
CA TYR A 532 23.26 -7.91 7.84
C TYR A 532 24.41 -8.71 7.22
N SER A 533 25.40 -9.13 8.01
CA SER A 533 26.51 -9.96 7.53
C SER A 533 26.05 -11.39 7.19
N ASP A 534 25.23 -12.01 8.06
CA ASP A 534 24.75 -13.39 7.85
C ASP A 534 23.92 -13.51 6.56
N ARG A 535 23.22 -12.42 6.19
CA ARG A 535 22.44 -12.32 4.94
C ARG A 535 23.26 -11.87 3.72
N LYS A 536 24.56 -11.62 3.90
CA LYS A 536 25.50 -11.14 2.86
C LYS A 536 25.06 -9.84 2.19
N LEU A 537 24.30 -9.02 2.91
CA LEU A 537 23.80 -7.73 2.45
C LEU A 537 24.87 -6.64 2.58
N ILE A 538 25.67 -6.70 3.65
CA ILE A 538 26.77 -5.77 3.92
C ILE A 538 28.02 -6.59 4.27
N SER A 539 29.14 -6.24 3.67
CA SER A 539 30.43 -6.90 3.87
C SER A 539 31.40 -6.04 4.69
N ARG A 540 31.24 -4.72 4.64
CA ARG A 540 32.12 -3.78 5.35
C ARG A 540 31.31 -2.77 6.14
N PHE A 541 31.67 -2.63 7.42
CA PHE A 541 31.01 -1.73 8.35
C PHE A 541 32.02 -0.68 8.80
N VAL A 542 31.66 0.61 8.75
CA VAL A 542 32.56 1.71 9.05
C VAL A 542 31.99 2.58 10.16
N ILE A 543 32.77 2.86 11.19
CA ILE A 543 32.45 3.85 12.22
C ILE A 543 33.44 5.00 12.11
N LYS A 544 32.91 6.22 11.97
CA LYS A 544 33.69 7.45 12.09
C LYS A 544 33.28 8.15 13.38
N CYS A 545 34.24 8.46 14.24
CA CYS A 545 33.96 9.18 15.47
C CYS A 545 35.10 10.14 15.82
N SER A 546 34.76 11.25 16.48
CA SER A 546 35.75 12.22 16.94
C SER A 546 36.82 11.53 17.82
N VAL A 547 38.08 11.90 17.63
CA VAL A 547 39.20 11.40 18.45
C VAL A 547 39.00 11.70 19.93
N SER A 548 38.34 12.82 20.27
CA SER A 548 38.04 13.20 21.65
C SER A 548 36.88 12.42 22.27
N ASN A 549 36.06 11.73 21.47
CA ASN A 549 34.92 10.94 21.96
C ASN A 549 35.38 9.56 22.41
N THR A 550 35.98 9.48 23.61
CA THR A 550 36.53 8.23 24.16
C THR A 550 35.49 7.12 24.24
N LYS A 551 34.25 7.43 24.60
CA LYS A 551 33.14 6.46 24.71
C LYS A 551 32.84 5.78 23.36
N SER A 552 32.72 6.54 22.28
CA SER A 552 32.44 5.99 20.94
C SER A 552 33.62 5.17 20.39
N ASN A 553 34.86 5.62 20.64
CA ASN A 553 36.06 4.86 20.30
C ASN A 553 36.10 3.50 21.02
N GLU A 554 35.75 3.45 22.31
CA GLU A 554 35.68 2.20 23.08
C GLU A 554 34.54 1.27 22.66
N VAL A 555 33.43 1.82 22.14
CA VAL A 555 32.39 1.00 21.51
C VAL A 555 32.93 0.29 20.28
N ALA A 556 33.58 1.01 19.36
CA ALA A 556 34.13 0.43 18.13
C ALA A 556 35.11 -0.71 18.43
N ARG A 557 36.03 -0.50 19.40
CA ARG A 557 37.00 -1.52 19.84
C ARG A 557 36.33 -2.76 20.44
N ARG A 558 35.36 -2.58 21.34
CA ARG A 558 34.63 -3.70 21.97
C ARG A 558 33.81 -4.52 20.97
N CYS A 559 33.33 -3.89 19.90
CA CYS A 559 32.62 -4.56 18.81
C CYS A 559 33.57 -5.20 17.78
N GLY A 560 34.89 -5.22 18.04
CA GLY A 560 35.85 -5.88 17.15
C GLY A 560 36.12 -5.12 15.85
N PHE A 561 35.89 -3.80 15.82
CA PHE A 561 36.32 -2.97 14.71
C PHE A 561 37.81 -2.63 14.83
N VAL A 562 38.52 -2.64 13.70
CA VAL A 562 39.93 -2.32 13.58
C VAL A 562 40.09 -0.83 13.26
N LEU A 563 41.00 -0.15 13.96
CA LEU A 563 41.36 1.23 13.63
C LEU A 563 42.19 1.24 12.35
N GLU A 564 41.68 1.84 11.28
CA GLU A 564 42.39 1.95 10.01
C GLU A 564 43.15 3.27 9.88
N GLY A 565 42.70 4.33 10.57
CA GLY A 565 43.42 5.60 10.53
C GLY A 565 42.71 6.77 11.21
N LYS A 566 43.39 7.92 11.17
CA LYS A 566 42.88 9.20 11.67
C LYS A 566 42.76 10.20 10.53
N MET A 567 41.55 10.70 10.30
CA MET A 567 41.28 11.81 9.38
C MET A 567 41.45 13.13 10.13
N ARG A 568 42.36 13.99 9.64
CA ARG A 568 42.62 15.31 10.26
C ARG A 568 41.59 16.33 9.79
N LYS A 569 41.07 17.16 10.71
CA LYS A 569 40.07 18.20 10.41
C LYS A 569 38.89 17.68 9.55
N ALA A 570 38.39 16.49 9.89
CA ALA A 570 37.43 15.74 9.09
C ALA A 570 35.98 16.21 9.28
N GLU A 571 35.69 16.89 10.39
CA GLU A 571 34.34 17.32 10.74
C GLU A 571 34.35 18.75 11.28
N LEU A 572 33.44 19.59 10.80
CA LEU A 572 33.22 20.93 11.31
C LEU A 572 32.04 20.91 12.29
N LEU A 573 32.31 21.14 13.57
CA LEU A 573 31.30 21.17 14.61
C LEU A 573 31.42 22.48 15.39
N ASN A 574 30.33 23.25 15.47
CA ASN A 574 30.28 24.53 16.20
C ASN A 574 31.41 25.51 15.81
N GLY A 575 31.78 25.54 14.52
CA GLY A 575 32.84 26.41 13.98
C GLY A 575 34.27 25.90 14.22
N VAL A 576 34.46 24.71 14.81
CA VAL A 576 35.77 24.11 15.07
C VAL A 576 35.93 22.83 14.27
N PHE A 577 37.10 22.65 13.65
CA PHE A 577 37.43 21.40 12.96
C PHE A 577 37.95 20.35 13.93
N HIS A 578 37.39 19.15 13.87
CA HIS A 578 37.76 18.00 14.69
C HIS A 578 38.41 16.89 13.86
N ASP A 579 39.39 16.20 14.46
CA ASP A 579 39.94 14.96 13.90
C ASP A 579 38.98 13.80 14.18
N GLN A 580 38.85 12.87 13.24
CA GLN A 580 38.05 11.65 13.40
C GLN A 580 38.91 10.39 13.27
N ASN A 581 38.68 9.41 14.13
CA ASN A 581 39.17 8.05 13.93
C ASN A 581 38.20 7.29 13.01
N VAL A 582 38.77 6.48 12.12
CA VAL A 582 38.03 5.62 11.19
C VAL A 582 38.28 4.17 11.58
N TYR A 583 37.21 3.51 12.00
CA TYR A 583 37.20 2.10 12.35
C TYR A 583 36.45 1.30 11.29
N SER A 584 36.90 0.09 11.00
CA SER A 584 36.20 -0.82 10.10
C SER A 584 36.05 -2.23 10.70
N HIS A 585 34.97 -2.91 10.31
CA HIS A 585 34.80 -4.33 10.51
C HIS A 585 34.46 -4.96 9.16
N ILE A 586 35.17 -6.03 8.80
CA ILE A 586 34.95 -6.76 7.56
C ILE A 586 34.33 -8.11 7.95
N ALA A 587 33.10 -8.32 7.51
CA ALA A 587 32.41 -9.58 7.71
C ALA A 587 33.06 -10.68 6.85
N PRO A 588 33.17 -11.92 7.36
CA PRO A 588 33.77 -13.04 6.65
C PRO A 588 32.97 -13.52 5.43
#